data_AF-A0A957V6R3-F1
#
_entry.id   AF-A0A957V6R3-F1
#
_cell.length_a   1.000
_cell.length_b   1.000
_cell.length_c   1.000
_cell.angle_alpha   90.00
_cell.angle_beta   90.00
_cell.angle_gamma   90.00
#
_symmetry.space_group_name_H-M   'P 1'
#
loop_
_entity.id
_entity.type
_entity.pdbx_description
1 polymer ?
#
loop_
_entity_poly.entity_id
_entity_poly.type
_entity_poly.pdbx_seq_one_letter_code
_entity_poly.pdbx_strand_id
1 'polypeptide(L)'
;EPFHLRLAVLDDVPQLMALYDRSRGESLVWNDVPESFWRHHIAAWDDPFVQNDPLRTILHGRLYMVVTNDGAPAGYVRAAAKHWDEKFQVWGLHLDAPVNWQSAAPCLLRALHALAAQIPATEDNAKPLAAIELMLGRSHPLYTILEQTLPLRIVPPYAWYLRVPDVRGFLRHIAPVLEARLANSIVAGYTGELKIDLYRDGMRLLFEQGKLAGVEPWRAPAYGDGVDAGCPPLLFLQLLFCYRSLAELRAFFPDVWVNDGTAPLLDALFPKLPSNVYSLNNA
;
A
#
# COMPACT_ATOMS: atom_id res chain seq x y z
N GLU A 1 14.59 26.82 -3.85
CA GLU A 1 14.34 25.40 -3.56
C GLU A 1 14.52 24.61 -4.86
N PRO A 2 14.95 23.34 -4.89
CA PRO A 2 15.03 22.56 -6.14
C PRO A 2 13.66 22.14 -6.68
N PHE A 3 12.65 22.07 -5.81
CA PHE A 3 11.29 21.73 -6.15
C PHE A 3 10.29 22.72 -5.56
N HIS A 4 9.15 22.86 -6.23
CA HIS A 4 8.00 23.64 -5.76
C HIS A 4 6.71 22.87 -6.02
N LEU A 5 5.67 23.18 -5.25
CA LEU A 5 4.33 22.63 -5.44
C LEU A 5 3.46 23.65 -6.16
N ARG A 6 2.74 23.23 -7.18
CA ARG A 6 1.62 23.98 -7.76
C ARG A 6 0.38 23.11 -7.80
N LEU A 7 -0.80 23.72 -7.75
CA LEU A 7 -2.04 22.97 -7.93
C LEU A 7 -2.02 22.29 -9.32
N ALA A 8 -2.48 21.04 -9.38
CA ALA A 8 -2.64 20.33 -10.63
C ALA A 8 -3.85 20.89 -11.41
N VAL A 9 -3.72 20.95 -12.72
CA VAL A 9 -4.77 21.34 -13.66
C VAL A 9 -5.16 20.16 -14.54
N LEU A 10 -6.27 20.28 -15.28
CA LEU A 10 -6.77 19.17 -16.12
C LEU A 10 -5.76 18.68 -17.15
N ASP A 11 -4.89 19.57 -17.65
CA ASP A 11 -3.83 19.22 -18.61
C ASP A 11 -2.72 18.34 -17.97
N ASP A 12 -2.62 18.29 -16.64
CA ASP A 12 -1.65 17.44 -15.94
C ASP A 12 -2.12 15.98 -15.80
N VAL A 13 -3.39 15.68 -16.09
CA VAL A 13 -4.00 14.35 -15.88
C VAL A 13 -3.19 13.21 -16.54
N PRO A 14 -2.77 13.30 -17.82
CA PRO A 14 -1.96 12.25 -18.43
C PRO A 14 -0.66 11.99 -17.66
N GLN A 15 -0.06 13.05 -17.11
CA GLN A 15 1.17 12.94 -16.36
C GLN A 15 0.96 12.39 -14.95
N LEU A 16 -0.09 12.81 -14.25
CA LEU A 16 -0.47 12.26 -12.95
C LEU A 16 -0.69 10.74 -13.04
N MET A 17 -1.39 10.29 -14.08
CA MET A 17 -1.59 8.87 -14.36
C MET A 17 -0.26 8.15 -14.62
N ALA A 18 0.61 8.72 -15.45
CA ALA A 18 1.93 8.13 -15.72
C ALA A 18 2.81 8.02 -14.46
N LEU A 19 2.76 9.03 -13.58
CA LEU A 19 3.46 9.03 -12.29
C LEU A 19 2.90 7.96 -11.35
N TYR A 20 1.58 7.85 -11.26
CA TYR A 20 0.92 6.79 -10.50
C TYR A 20 1.31 5.40 -11.03
N ASP A 21 1.23 5.20 -12.34
CA ASP A 21 1.56 3.92 -13.00
C ASP A 21 3.00 3.48 -12.76
N ARG A 22 3.96 4.41 -12.77
CA ARG A 22 5.35 4.11 -12.44
C ARG A 22 5.50 3.70 -10.98
N SER A 23 4.88 4.43 -10.06
CA SER A 23 5.07 4.19 -8.62
C SER A 23 4.31 2.98 -8.08
N ARG A 24 3.15 2.63 -8.65
CA ARG A 24 2.33 1.51 -8.15
C ARG A 24 3.00 0.15 -8.31
N GLY A 25 3.96 0.03 -9.25
CA GLY A 25 4.76 -1.18 -9.46
C GLY A 25 5.61 -1.60 -8.25
N GLU A 26 5.87 -0.69 -7.31
CA GLU A 26 6.56 -1.00 -6.05
C GLU A 26 5.66 -1.66 -4.99
N SER A 27 4.34 -1.66 -5.22
CA SER A 27 3.35 -2.25 -4.34
C SER A 27 2.93 -3.64 -4.83
N LEU A 28 2.80 -4.60 -3.92
CA LEU A 28 2.27 -5.92 -4.27
C LEU A 28 0.80 -5.85 -4.67
N VAL A 29 0.00 -5.11 -3.91
CA VAL A 29 -1.41 -4.83 -4.22
C VAL A 29 -1.58 -3.34 -4.48
N TRP A 30 -2.19 -3.03 -5.62
CA TRP A 30 -2.56 -1.70 -6.09
C TRP A 30 -3.90 -1.79 -6.84
N ASN A 31 -4.48 -0.66 -7.24
CA ASN A 31 -5.73 -0.61 -8.02
C ASN A 31 -5.58 0.24 -9.28
N ASP A 32 -6.44 0.03 -10.27
CA ASP A 32 -6.55 0.98 -11.37
C ASP A 32 -7.27 2.25 -10.90
N VAL A 33 -6.79 3.40 -11.37
CA VAL A 33 -7.41 4.71 -11.13
C VAL A 33 -7.74 5.30 -12.50
N PRO A 34 -9.01 5.29 -12.93
CA PRO A 34 -9.38 5.71 -14.28
C PRO A 34 -9.15 7.20 -14.49
N GLU A 35 -8.92 7.62 -15.73
CA GLU A 35 -8.73 9.04 -16.10
C GLU A 35 -9.88 9.93 -15.59
N SER A 36 -11.11 9.42 -15.66
CA SER A 36 -12.31 10.12 -15.16
C SER A 36 -12.20 10.49 -13.69
N PHE A 37 -11.57 9.64 -12.86
CA PHE A 37 -11.35 9.92 -11.45
C PHE A 37 -10.39 11.09 -11.26
N TRP A 38 -9.25 11.10 -11.97
CA TRP A 38 -8.27 12.19 -11.89
C TRP A 38 -8.87 13.53 -12.35
N ARG A 39 -9.57 13.52 -13.48
CA ARG A 39 -10.27 14.72 -14.00
C ARG A 39 -11.28 15.25 -13.00
N HIS A 40 -12.11 14.36 -12.46
CA HIS A 40 -13.11 14.73 -11.47
C HIS A 40 -12.47 15.30 -10.20
N HIS A 41 -11.41 14.69 -9.69
CA HIS A 41 -10.71 15.14 -8.48
C HIS A 41 -10.10 16.56 -8.63
N ILE A 42 -9.81 16.98 -9.86
CA ILE A 42 -9.35 18.34 -10.17
C ILE A 42 -10.55 19.26 -10.40
N ALA A 43 -11.45 18.93 -11.32
CA ALA A 43 -12.54 19.80 -11.76
C ALA A 43 -13.64 20.01 -10.71
N ALA A 44 -13.87 19.06 -9.80
CA ALA A 44 -14.93 19.17 -8.80
C ALA A 44 -14.72 20.36 -7.84
N TRP A 45 -13.49 20.86 -7.72
CA TRP A 45 -13.19 22.07 -6.94
C TRP A 45 -13.63 23.37 -7.60
N ASP A 46 -13.94 23.35 -8.90
CA ASP A 46 -14.42 24.50 -9.66
C ASP A 46 -15.96 24.56 -9.71
N ASP A 47 -16.65 23.56 -9.16
CA ASP A 47 -18.11 23.58 -9.04
C ASP A 47 -18.55 24.78 -8.18
N PRO A 48 -19.50 25.62 -8.64
CA PRO A 48 -19.96 26.79 -7.89
C PRO A 48 -20.46 26.47 -6.48
N PHE A 49 -21.09 25.31 -6.27
CA PHE A 49 -21.52 24.88 -4.93
C PHE A 49 -20.31 24.65 -4.02
N VAL A 50 -19.24 24.05 -4.55
CA VAL A 50 -17.99 23.83 -3.82
C VAL A 50 -17.25 25.14 -3.57
N GLN A 51 -17.20 26.05 -4.53
CA GLN A 51 -16.53 27.34 -4.36
C GLN A 51 -17.26 28.24 -3.35
N ASN A 52 -18.59 28.15 -3.27
CA ASN A 52 -19.39 28.91 -2.32
C ASN A 52 -19.17 28.44 -0.86
N ASP A 53 -19.01 27.13 -0.63
CA ASP A 53 -18.76 26.56 0.70
C ASP A 53 -17.76 25.38 0.63
N PRO A 54 -16.45 25.66 0.48
CA PRO A 54 -15.42 24.62 0.30
C PRO A 54 -15.17 23.79 1.56
N LEU A 55 -15.72 24.19 2.71
CA LEU A 55 -15.63 23.45 3.96
C LEU A 55 -16.70 22.36 4.06
N ARG A 56 -17.88 22.56 3.47
CA ARG A 56 -18.99 21.59 3.53
C ARG A 56 -19.03 20.55 2.42
N THR A 57 -18.17 20.66 1.40
CA THR A 57 -18.06 19.62 0.37
C THR A 57 -17.49 18.30 0.91
N ILE A 58 -17.82 17.19 0.25
CA ILE A 58 -17.21 15.87 0.48
C ILE A 58 -15.77 15.78 -0.06
N LEU A 59 -15.31 16.78 -0.83
CA LEU A 59 -13.94 16.82 -1.31
C LEU A 59 -12.98 17.11 -0.15
N HIS A 60 -12.02 16.22 0.06
CA HIS A 60 -11.04 16.33 1.13
C HIS A 60 -9.61 16.56 0.65
N GLY A 61 -9.33 16.25 -0.62
CA GLY A 61 -7.98 16.31 -1.16
C GLY A 61 -7.84 17.17 -2.39
N ARG A 62 -6.63 17.70 -2.55
CA ARG A 62 -6.17 18.35 -3.78
C ARG A 62 -4.91 17.66 -4.28
N LEU A 63 -4.75 17.69 -5.59
CA LEU A 63 -3.57 17.22 -6.29
C LEU A 63 -2.67 18.41 -6.60
N TYR A 64 -1.38 18.25 -6.31
CA TYR A 64 -0.35 19.23 -6.60
C TYR A 64 0.70 18.57 -7.47
N MET A 65 1.16 19.25 -8.51
CA MET A 65 2.35 18.86 -9.24
C MET A 65 3.58 19.29 -8.44
N VAL A 66 4.55 18.39 -8.33
CA VAL A 66 5.91 18.74 -7.93
C VAL A 66 6.64 19.15 -9.20
N VAL A 67 7.15 20.37 -9.23
CA VAL A 67 7.87 20.93 -10.39
C VAL A 67 9.27 21.36 -9.98
N THR A 68 10.25 21.19 -10.87
CA THR A 68 11.61 21.74 -10.75
C THR A 68 11.62 23.24 -11.08
N ASN A 69 12.76 23.89 -10.82
CA ASN A 69 12.93 25.33 -11.07
C ASN A 69 12.80 25.76 -12.54
N ASP A 70 13.06 24.86 -13.47
CA ASP A 70 12.84 25.06 -14.91
C ASP A 70 11.38 24.81 -15.34
N GLY A 71 10.49 24.52 -14.38
CA GLY A 71 9.09 24.24 -14.60
C GLY A 71 8.80 22.81 -15.05
N ALA A 72 9.83 21.96 -15.14
CA ALA A 72 9.62 20.57 -15.52
C ALA A 72 8.88 19.80 -14.40
N PRO A 73 7.90 18.97 -14.76
CA PRO A 73 7.21 18.13 -13.81
C PRO A 73 8.12 17.02 -13.30
N ALA A 74 8.21 16.90 -11.98
CA ALA A 74 9.10 15.97 -11.28
C ALA A 74 8.34 15.00 -10.37
N GLY A 75 7.03 15.12 -10.25
CA GLY A 75 6.23 14.32 -9.34
C GLY A 75 4.86 14.89 -9.06
N TYR A 76 4.16 14.31 -8.10
CA TYR A 76 2.92 14.85 -7.57
C TYR A 76 2.76 14.60 -6.07
N VAL A 77 1.92 15.43 -5.45
CA VAL A 77 1.48 15.30 -4.07
C VAL A 77 -0.05 15.25 -4.06
N ARG A 78 -0.61 14.34 -3.27
CA ARG A 78 -2.01 14.36 -2.88
C ARG A 78 -2.09 14.70 -1.41
N ALA A 79 -2.70 15.83 -1.09
CA ALA A 79 -2.74 16.35 0.28
C ALA A 79 -4.12 16.90 0.64
N ALA A 80 -4.36 17.03 1.94
CA ALA A 80 -5.58 17.57 2.48
C ALA A 80 -5.84 18.99 1.98
N ALA A 81 -7.08 19.26 1.59
CA ALA A 81 -7.54 20.59 1.22
C ALA A 81 -8.05 21.40 2.42
N LYS A 82 -8.31 20.72 3.54
CA LYS A 82 -8.84 21.25 4.80
C LYS A 82 -8.49 20.31 5.95
N HIS A 83 -8.50 20.79 7.18
CA HIS A 83 -8.20 19.98 8.36
C HIS A 83 -9.30 20.02 9.41
N TRP A 84 -9.44 18.92 10.14
CA TRP A 84 -10.45 18.70 11.18
C TRP A 84 -9.85 18.66 12.58
N ASP A 85 -8.55 18.40 12.64
CA ASP A 85 -7.78 18.23 13.86
C ASP A 85 -6.42 18.93 13.66
N GLU A 86 -5.49 18.75 14.60
CA GLU A 86 -4.14 19.34 14.60
C GLU A 86 -3.20 18.78 13.50
N LYS A 87 -3.71 18.05 12.49
CA LYS A 87 -2.89 17.32 11.52
C LYS A 87 -3.20 17.70 10.07
N PHE A 88 -2.12 17.97 9.32
CA PHE A 88 -2.16 18.09 7.87
C PHE A 88 -1.83 16.75 7.22
N GLN A 89 -2.80 16.16 6.52
CA GLN A 89 -2.64 14.82 5.94
C GLN A 89 -2.08 14.87 4.52
N VAL A 90 -1.07 14.04 4.25
CA VAL A 90 -0.51 13.81 2.92
C VAL A 90 -0.72 12.34 2.57
N TRP A 91 -1.56 12.08 1.57
CA TRP A 91 -1.96 10.72 1.17
C TRP A 91 -1.20 10.17 -0.04
N GLY A 92 -0.42 11.03 -0.71
CA GLY A 92 0.41 10.63 -1.83
C GLY A 92 1.55 11.63 -2.00
N LEU A 93 2.73 11.10 -2.27
CA LEU A 93 3.91 11.86 -2.65
C LEU A 93 4.69 10.93 -3.56
N HIS A 94 4.84 11.31 -4.81
CA HIS A 94 5.55 10.52 -5.79
C HIS A 94 6.47 11.46 -6.54
N LEU A 95 7.72 11.05 -6.70
CA LEU A 95 8.69 11.72 -7.55
C LEU A 95 9.08 10.78 -8.67
N ASP A 96 9.43 11.34 -9.82
CA ASP A 96 10.00 10.57 -10.91
C ASP A 96 11.40 10.04 -10.57
N ALA A 97 11.79 8.92 -11.19
CA ALA A 97 13.03 8.23 -10.86
C ALA A 97 14.18 8.57 -11.83
N PRO A 98 15.45 8.59 -11.37
CA PRO A 98 15.90 8.54 -9.98
C PRO A 98 16.13 9.94 -9.38
N VAL A 99 15.41 10.28 -8.30
CA VAL A 99 15.61 11.52 -7.51
C VAL A 99 16.44 11.25 -6.26
N ASN A 100 17.35 12.18 -5.94
CA ASN A 100 18.06 12.18 -4.66
C ASN A 100 17.14 12.70 -3.54
N TRP A 101 16.55 11.76 -2.78
CA TRP A 101 15.67 12.07 -1.66
C TRP A 101 16.33 12.88 -0.54
N GLN A 102 17.64 12.78 -0.34
CA GLN A 102 18.34 13.57 0.68
C GLN A 102 18.32 15.07 0.33
N SER A 103 18.40 15.42 -0.95
CA SER A 103 18.25 16.79 -1.43
C SER A 103 16.79 17.22 -1.57
N ALA A 104 15.90 16.31 -1.98
CA ALA A 104 14.49 16.62 -2.22
C ALA A 104 13.68 16.78 -0.92
N ALA A 105 13.94 15.95 0.10
CA ALA A 105 13.11 15.88 1.30
C ALA A 105 12.99 17.22 2.06
N PRO A 106 14.07 17.95 2.41
CA PRO A 106 13.94 19.21 3.14
C PRO A 106 13.11 20.26 2.39
N CYS A 107 13.27 20.29 1.07
CA CYS A 107 12.55 21.16 0.16
C CYS A 107 11.04 20.83 0.14
N LEU A 108 10.71 19.56 -0.06
CA LEU A 108 9.32 19.09 -0.06
C LEU A 108 8.65 19.30 1.29
N LEU A 109 9.35 19.07 2.41
CA LEU A 109 8.79 19.32 3.74
C LEU A 109 8.47 20.79 3.98
N ARG A 110 9.33 21.72 3.52
CA ARG A 110 9.04 23.16 3.59
C ARG A 110 7.85 23.54 2.71
N ALA A 111 7.74 22.96 1.51
CA ALA A 111 6.60 23.18 0.64
C ALA A 111 5.29 22.63 1.24
N LEU A 112 5.33 21.44 1.84
CA LEU A 112 4.20 20.84 2.55
C LEU A 112 3.81 21.66 3.79
N HIS A 113 4.79 22.19 4.54
CA HIS A 113 4.52 23.08 5.67
C HIS A 113 3.89 24.40 5.22
N ALA A 114 4.39 25.00 4.13
CA ALA A 114 3.80 26.20 3.55
C ALA A 114 2.37 25.96 3.05
N LEU A 115 2.08 24.77 2.52
CA LEU A 115 0.74 24.36 2.13
C LEU A 115 -0.16 24.15 3.36
N ALA A 116 0.34 23.47 4.39
CA ALA A 116 -0.37 23.26 5.65
C ALA A 116 -0.82 24.58 6.29
N ALA A 117 0.03 25.62 6.24
CA ALA A 117 -0.30 26.94 6.78
C ALA A 117 -1.43 27.68 6.03
N GLN A 118 -1.82 27.22 4.84
CA GLN A 118 -2.84 27.85 3.99
C GLN A 118 -4.17 27.12 3.99
N ILE A 119 -4.23 25.88 4.47
CA ILE A 119 -5.47 25.11 4.43
C ILE A 119 -6.41 25.55 5.57
N PRO A 120 -7.72 25.70 5.30
CA PRO A 120 -8.67 26.10 6.31
C PRO A 120 -9.02 24.95 7.26
N ALA A 121 -9.37 25.33 8.49
CA ALA A 121 -10.04 24.45 9.44
C ALA A 121 -11.51 24.24 9.03
N THR A 122 -12.04 23.05 9.28
CA THR A 122 -13.47 22.76 9.05
C THR A 122 -14.39 23.32 10.14
N GLU A 123 -13.85 23.66 11.32
CA GLU A 123 -14.59 24.16 12.48
C GLU A 123 -13.92 25.41 13.07
N ASP A 124 -14.71 26.35 13.59
CA ASP A 124 -14.23 27.63 14.13
C ASP A 124 -13.35 27.47 15.38
N ASN A 125 -13.53 26.36 16.11
CA ASN A 125 -12.77 26.01 17.30
C ASN A 125 -11.68 24.95 17.03
N ALA A 126 -11.38 24.67 15.76
CA ALA A 126 -10.34 23.72 15.42
C ALA A 126 -9.00 24.19 15.98
N LYS A 127 -8.25 23.22 16.50
CA LYS A 127 -6.94 23.51 17.04
C LYS A 127 -5.95 23.80 15.91
N PRO A 128 -4.91 24.63 16.17
CA PRO A 128 -3.85 24.85 15.20
C PRO A 128 -3.18 23.56 14.76
N LEU A 129 -2.71 23.51 13.51
CA LEU A 129 -1.91 22.41 13.02
C LEU A 129 -0.63 22.27 13.84
N ALA A 130 -0.40 21.08 14.39
CA ALA A 130 0.76 20.71 15.17
C ALA A 130 1.65 19.67 14.45
N ALA A 131 1.14 18.97 13.43
CA ALA A 131 1.89 17.93 12.73
C ALA A 131 1.50 17.77 11.24
N ILE A 132 2.47 17.26 10.46
CA ILE A 132 2.24 16.71 9.12
C ILE A 132 2.13 15.19 9.26
N GLU A 133 1.00 14.62 8.86
CA GLU A 133 0.76 13.18 8.86
C GLU A 133 0.98 12.61 7.46
N LEU A 134 2.09 11.88 7.30
CA LEU A 134 2.49 11.26 6.05
C LEU A 134 1.88 9.85 5.94
N MET A 135 0.83 9.70 5.14
CA MET A 135 0.13 8.44 4.87
C MET A 135 0.61 7.82 3.55
N LEU A 136 1.92 7.55 3.45
CA LEU A 136 2.59 7.17 2.20
C LEU A 136 2.88 5.66 2.08
N GLY A 137 2.34 4.85 2.99
CA GLY A 137 2.61 3.41 3.09
C GLY A 137 3.69 3.07 4.11
N ARG A 138 4.24 1.84 4.04
CA ARG A 138 5.24 1.36 5.03
C ARG A 138 6.69 1.59 4.64
N SER A 139 6.94 1.77 3.35
CA SER A 139 8.29 1.69 2.75
C SER A 139 8.64 2.93 1.91
N HIS A 140 7.90 4.02 2.06
CA HIS A 140 8.14 5.21 1.25
C HIS A 140 9.56 5.76 1.54
N PRO A 141 10.39 6.04 0.51
CA PRO A 141 11.80 6.43 0.69
C PRO A 141 12.04 7.64 1.59
N LEU A 142 11.07 8.57 1.63
CA LEU A 142 11.09 9.73 2.52
C LEU A 142 11.29 9.34 3.99
N TYR A 143 10.72 8.22 4.45
CA TYR A 143 10.84 7.81 5.85
C TYR A 143 12.29 7.53 6.26
N THR A 144 13.08 6.91 5.38
CA THR A 144 14.51 6.65 5.63
C THR A 144 15.31 7.93 5.87
N ILE A 145 14.99 9.01 5.15
CA ILE A 145 15.63 10.31 5.33
C ILE A 145 15.14 10.98 6.63
N LEU A 146 13.84 10.87 6.91
CA LEU A 146 13.21 11.51 8.04
C LEU A 146 13.60 10.91 9.39
N GLU A 147 13.77 9.58 9.48
CA GLU A 147 14.17 8.88 10.71
C GLU A 147 15.50 9.39 11.27
N GLN A 148 16.37 9.92 10.40
CA GLN A 148 17.67 10.46 10.79
C GLN A 148 17.63 11.96 11.17
N THR A 149 16.54 12.66 10.86
CA THR A 149 16.50 14.13 10.89
C THR A 149 15.40 14.72 11.77
N LEU A 150 14.30 13.99 12.00
CA LEU A 150 13.15 14.46 12.77
C LEU A 150 12.61 13.36 13.69
N PRO A 151 12.04 13.73 14.86
CA PRO A 151 11.31 12.76 15.69
C PRO A 151 10.05 12.29 14.95
N LEU A 152 10.05 11.03 14.53
CA LEU A 152 8.89 10.42 13.86
C LEU A 152 8.05 9.63 14.86
N ARG A 153 6.75 9.93 14.91
CA ARG A 153 5.77 9.04 15.50
C ARG A 153 5.24 8.11 14.41
N ILE A 154 5.69 6.86 14.43
CA ILE A 154 5.23 5.84 13.48
C ILE A 154 3.93 5.23 14.03
N VAL A 155 2.87 5.30 13.22
CA VAL A 155 1.59 4.63 13.49
C VAL A 155 1.40 3.56 12.42
N PRO A 156 1.04 2.31 12.78
CA PRO A 156 0.74 1.29 11.79
C PRO A 156 -0.35 1.78 10.81
N PRO A 157 -0.17 1.59 9.49
CA PRO A 157 -1.14 2.07 8.52
C PRO A 157 -2.47 1.33 8.66
N TYR A 158 -3.54 2.01 8.26
CA TYR A 158 -4.84 1.39 8.04
C TYR A 158 -4.71 0.23 7.03
N ALA A 159 -5.50 -0.81 7.19
CA ALA A 159 -5.48 -1.98 6.33
C ALA A 159 -6.86 -2.22 5.72
N TRP A 160 -6.87 -2.57 4.43
CA TRP A 160 -8.07 -3.00 3.73
C TRP A 160 -8.35 -4.47 3.99
N TYR A 161 -9.62 -4.83 4.19
CA TYR A 161 -10.03 -6.22 4.22
C TYR A 161 -10.18 -6.75 2.79
N LEU A 162 -9.46 -7.82 2.47
CA LEU A 162 -9.59 -8.53 1.21
C LEU A 162 -10.43 -9.80 1.40
N ARG A 163 -11.15 -10.18 0.36
CA ARG A 163 -11.89 -11.43 0.24
C ARG A 163 -11.58 -12.05 -1.10
N VAL A 164 -11.30 -13.35 -1.08
CA VAL A 164 -11.03 -14.13 -2.28
C VAL A 164 -12.06 -15.25 -2.32
N PRO A 165 -12.98 -15.26 -3.31
CA PRO A 165 -14.06 -16.24 -3.36
C PRO A 165 -13.53 -17.65 -3.67
N ASP A 166 -12.47 -17.77 -4.48
CA ASP A 166 -11.78 -19.03 -4.76
C ASP A 166 -10.28 -18.88 -4.50
N VAL A 167 -9.86 -19.21 -3.27
CA VAL A 167 -8.44 -19.13 -2.87
C VAL A 167 -7.56 -20.07 -3.70
N ARG A 168 -8.06 -21.26 -4.04
CA ARG A 168 -7.29 -22.25 -4.83
C ARG A 168 -7.12 -21.77 -6.27
N GLY A 169 -8.18 -21.27 -6.89
CA GLY A 169 -8.13 -20.64 -8.21
C GLY A 169 -7.19 -19.44 -8.25
N PHE A 170 -7.22 -18.59 -7.20
CA PHE A 170 -6.30 -17.46 -7.09
C PHE A 170 -4.84 -17.91 -6.97
N LEU A 171 -4.53 -18.93 -6.14
CA LEU A 171 -3.19 -19.48 -6.03
C LEU A 171 -2.65 -20.02 -7.36
N ARG A 172 -3.50 -20.69 -8.15
CA ARG A 172 -3.13 -21.10 -9.52
C ARG A 172 -2.86 -19.90 -10.43
N HIS A 173 -3.67 -18.85 -10.31
CA HIS A 173 -3.50 -17.63 -11.10
C HIS A 173 -2.17 -16.92 -10.78
N ILE A 174 -1.78 -16.86 -9.51
CA ILE A 174 -0.52 -16.23 -9.08
C ILE A 174 0.68 -17.20 -9.06
N ALA A 175 0.54 -18.41 -9.59
CA ALA A 175 1.60 -19.42 -9.59
C ALA A 175 2.95 -18.87 -10.10
N PRO A 176 3.03 -18.10 -11.22
CA PRO A 176 4.30 -17.56 -11.69
C PRO A 176 5.01 -16.67 -10.66
N VAL A 177 4.25 -15.95 -9.83
CA VAL A 177 4.79 -15.10 -8.74
C VAL A 177 5.33 -15.97 -7.61
N LEU A 178 4.60 -17.01 -7.22
CA LEU A 178 5.02 -17.95 -6.18
C LEU A 178 6.30 -18.69 -6.57
N GLU A 179 6.37 -19.17 -7.81
CA GLU A 179 7.55 -19.84 -8.36
C GLU A 179 8.77 -18.91 -8.44
N ALA A 180 8.58 -17.66 -8.87
CA ALA A 180 9.66 -16.68 -8.92
C ALA A 180 10.20 -16.36 -7.52
N ARG A 181 9.33 -16.25 -6.51
CA ARG A 181 9.76 -16.05 -5.12
C ARG A 181 10.52 -17.27 -4.59
N LEU A 182 9.99 -18.46 -4.86
CA LEU A 182 10.60 -19.72 -4.43
C LEU A 182 12.01 -19.88 -5.03
N ALA A 183 12.16 -19.61 -6.33
CA ALA A 183 13.44 -19.66 -7.03
C ALA A 183 14.49 -18.67 -6.45
N ASN A 184 14.05 -17.53 -5.90
CA ASN A 184 14.91 -16.51 -5.28
C ASN A 184 15.05 -16.69 -3.76
N SER A 185 14.69 -17.85 -3.22
CA SER A 185 14.71 -18.14 -1.77
C SER A 185 15.75 -19.20 -1.40
N ILE A 186 15.94 -19.41 -0.09
CA ILE A 186 16.82 -20.46 0.44
C ILE A 186 16.29 -21.89 0.20
N VAL A 187 15.04 -22.03 -0.23
CA VAL A 187 14.40 -23.31 -0.57
C VAL A 187 14.10 -23.41 -2.06
N ALA A 188 14.93 -22.77 -2.90
CA ALA A 188 14.83 -22.84 -4.35
C ALA A 188 14.86 -24.29 -4.85
N GLY A 189 14.05 -24.59 -5.89
CA GLY A 189 13.94 -25.92 -6.45
C GLY A 189 13.14 -26.91 -5.60
N TYR A 190 12.44 -26.45 -4.55
CA TYR A 190 11.62 -27.29 -3.69
C TYR A 190 10.70 -28.23 -4.49
N THR A 191 10.73 -29.51 -4.13
CA THR A 191 9.88 -30.56 -4.68
C THR A 191 9.21 -31.27 -3.51
N GLY A 192 7.89 -31.33 -3.51
CA GLY A 192 7.14 -31.86 -2.39
C GLY A 192 5.74 -31.29 -2.32
N GLU A 193 5.15 -31.44 -1.14
CA GLU A 193 3.76 -31.06 -0.87
C GLU A 193 3.72 -30.09 0.29
N LEU A 194 2.80 -29.13 0.22
CA LEU A 194 2.46 -28.24 1.31
C LEU A 194 0.95 -28.34 1.58
N LYS A 195 0.58 -28.95 2.70
CA LYS A 195 -0.80 -29.16 3.14
C LYS A 195 -1.15 -28.14 4.21
N ILE A 196 -2.07 -27.25 3.86
CA ILE A 196 -2.53 -26.17 4.72
C ILE A 196 -3.96 -26.48 5.16
N ASP A 197 -4.15 -26.64 6.46
CA ASP A 197 -5.46 -26.79 7.10
C ASP A 197 -6.07 -25.41 7.40
N LEU A 198 -7.25 -25.15 6.84
CA LEU A 198 -8.06 -23.97 7.14
C LEU A 198 -9.22 -24.31 8.09
N TYR A 199 -9.12 -25.43 8.80
CA TYR A 199 -10.02 -26.00 9.80
C TYR A 199 -11.38 -26.49 9.27
N ARG A 200 -11.98 -25.76 8.34
CA ARG A 200 -13.26 -26.10 7.69
C ARG A 200 -13.08 -26.63 6.27
N ASP A 201 -11.95 -26.30 5.66
CA ASP A 201 -11.48 -26.76 4.36
C ASP A 201 -9.95 -26.74 4.42
N GLY A 202 -9.27 -27.07 3.33
CA GLY A 202 -7.83 -26.98 3.23
C GLY A 202 -7.38 -27.10 1.80
N MET A 203 -6.07 -27.07 1.64
CA MET A 203 -5.45 -27.19 0.33
C MET A 203 -4.11 -27.90 0.41
N ARG A 204 -3.83 -28.66 -0.64
CA ARG A 204 -2.54 -29.29 -0.90
C ARG A 204 -1.93 -28.62 -2.12
N LEU A 205 -0.78 -28.00 -1.91
CA LEU A 205 0.05 -27.44 -2.98
C LEU A 205 1.12 -28.45 -3.35
N LEU A 206 1.21 -28.79 -4.63
CA LEU A 206 2.18 -29.74 -5.17
C LEU A 206 3.27 -28.94 -5.90
N PHE A 207 4.52 -29.19 -5.56
CA PHE A 207 5.67 -28.55 -6.18
C PHE A 207 6.61 -29.56 -6.83
N GLU A 208 7.09 -29.25 -8.02
CA GLU A 208 8.10 -30.00 -8.75
C GLU A 208 9.21 -29.05 -9.23
N GLN A 209 10.44 -29.23 -8.73
CA GLN A 209 11.58 -28.38 -9.06
C GLN A 209 11.30 -26.87 -8.92
N GLY A 210 10.55 -26.50 -7.87
CA GLY A 210 10.14 -25.12 -7.60
C GLY A 210 8.97 -24.62 -8.44
N LYS A 211 8.33 -25.47 -9.25
CA LYS A 211 7.13 -25.16 -10.04
C LYS A 211 5.87 -25.64 -9.34
N LEU A 212 4.79 -24.84 -9.39
CA LEU A 212 3.52 -25.22 -8.79
C LEU A 212 2.79 -26.18 -9.74
N ALA A 213 2.93 -27.47 -9.49
CA ALA A 213 2.34 -28.53 -10.30
C ALA A 213 0.83 -28.72 -10.03
N GLY A 214 0.35 -28.35 -8.84
CA GLY A 214 -1.05 -28.52 -8.48
C GLY A 214 -1.49 -27.76 -7.24
N VAL A 215 -2.77 -27.42 -7.22
CA VAL A 215 -3.48 -26.88 -6.07
C VAL A 215 -4.76 -27.67 -5.92
N GLU A 216 -4.82 -28.54 -4.93
CA GLU A 216 -5.91 -29.50 -4.74
C GLU A 216 -6.72 -29.16 -3.50
N PRO A 217 -8.05 -29.42 -3.51
CA PRO A 217 -8.80 -29.45 -2.26
C PRO A 217 -8.21 -30.53 -1.36
N TRP A 218 -8.07 -30.21 -0.07
CA TRP A 218 -7.53 -31.14 0.89
C TRP A 218 -8.19 -30.94 2.23
N ARG A 219 -8.33 -32.02 3.01
CA ARG A 219 -8.89 -31.95 4.35
C ARG A 219 -8.05 -32.79 5.28
N ALA A 220 -7.73 -32.24 6.45
CA ALA A 220 -7.02 -32.98 7.48
C ALA A 220 -7.80 -34.26 7.85
N PRO A 221 -7.14 -35.43 7.88
CA PRO A 221 -7.77 -36.64 8.41
C PRO A 221 -8.04 -36.48 9.90
N ALA A 222 -9.02 -37.24 10.42
CA ALA A 222 -9.36 -37.19 11.85
C ALA A 222 -8.20 -37.65 12.77
N TYR A 223 -7.28 -38.46 12.24
CA TYR A 223 -6.12 -38.97 12.94
C TYR A 223 -4.92 -39.04 11.99
N GLY A 224 -3.71 -38.80 12.52
CA GLY A 224 -2.44 -38.96 11.82
C GLY A 224 -1.69 -37.64 11.55
N ASP A 225 -0.42 -37.79 11.20
CA ASP A 225 0.47 -36.70 10.85
C ASP A 225 0.43 -36.48 9.34
N GLY A 226 -0.03 -35.30 8.91
CA GLY A 226 -0.11 -34.97 7.49
C GLY A 226 -0.55 -33.55 7.18
N VAL A 227 -0.62 -32.67 8.19
CA VAL A 227 -0.86 -31.24 8.05
C VAL A 227 0.49 -30.56 8.20
N ASP A 228 0.88 -29.67 7.30
CA ASP A 228 2.16 -28.95 7.40
C ASP A 228 1.98 -27.59 8.09
N ALA A 229 0.79 -26.99 7.94
CA ALA A 229 0.43 -25.72 8.57
C ALA A 229 -1.08 -25.62 8.84
N GLY A 230 -1.46 -24.91 9.89
CA GLY A 230 -2.84 -24.55 10.19
C GLY A 230 -3.02 -23.03 10.26
N CYS A 231 -4.10 -22.51 9.69
CA CYS A 231 -4.41 -21.08 9.74
C CYS A 231 -5.90 -20.82 9.47
N PRO A 232 -6.62 -20.01 10.27
CA PRO A 232 -8.00 -19.65 9.98
C PRO A 232 -8.13 -19.00 8.60
N PRO A 233 -9.16 -19.31 7.81
CA PRO A 233 -9.21 -18.96 6.38
C PRO A 233 -9.14 -17.45 6.11
N LEU A 234 -9.70 -16.63 6.99
CA LEU A 234 -9.63 -15.16 6.85
C LEU A 234 -8.31 -14.56 7.34
N LEU A 235 -7.60 -15.25 8.25
CA LEU A 235 -6.24 -14.87 8.65
C LEU A 235 -5.23 -15.28 7.58
N PHE A 236 -5.43 -16.42 6.91
CA PHE A 236 -4.60 -16.86 5.80
C PHE A 236 -4.50 -15.81 4.69
N LEU A 237 -5.57 -15.04 4.45
CA LEU A 237 -5.53 -13.94 3.48
C LEU A 237 -4.48 -12.87 3.82
N GLN A 238 -4.20 -12.63 5.10
CA GLN A 238 -3.14 -11.67 5.49
C GLN A 238 -1.74 -12.18 5.13
N LEU A 239 -1.54 -13.50 5.17
CA LEU A 239 -0.31 -14.14 4.71
C LEU A 239 -0.26 -14.15 3.18
N LEU A 240 -1.33 -14.63 2.53
CA LEU A 240 -1.46 -14.73 1.07
C LEU A 240 -1.16 -13.40 0.35
N PHE A 241 -1.67 -12.29 0.88
CA PHE A 241 -1.42 -10.94 0.35
C PHE A 241 -0.20 -10.26 0.97
N CYS A 242 0.69 -11.03 1.62
CA CYS A 242 1.98 -10.57 2.13
C CYS A 242 1.88 -9.40 3.13
N TYR A 243 0.71 -9.20 3.74
CA TYR A 243 0.45 -8.07 4.63
C TYR A 243 1.13 -8.27 5.99
N ARG A 244 1.04 -9.51 6.51
CA ARG A 244 1.71 -9.94 7.74
C ARG A 244 2.61 -11.13 7.44
N SER A 245 3.78 -11.17 8.07
CA SER A 245 4.61 -12.37 8.02
C SER A 245 3.97 -13.51 8.82
N LEU A 246 4.40 -14.74 8.55
CA LEU A 246 4.01 -15.90 9.35
C LEU A 246 4.34 -15.69 10.84
N ALA A 247 5.53 -15.15 11.14
CA ALA A 247 5.95 -14.85 12.51
C ALA A 247 5.02 -13.84 13.21
N GLU A 248 4.61 -12.78 12.52
CA GLU A 248 3.66 -11.79 13.08
C GLU A 248 2.30 -12.41 13.37
N LEU A 249 1.80 -13.31 12.51
CA LEU A 249 0.51 -13.98 12.75
C LEU A 249 0.61 -14.95 13.93
N ARG A 250 1.66 -15.77 13.99
CA ARG A 250 1.89 -16.75 15.09
C ARG A 250 2.08 -16.08 16.45
N ALA A 251 2.58 -14.86 16.49
CA ALA A 251 2.79 -14.12 17.73
C ALA A 251 1.48 -13.78 18.48
N PHE A 252 0.36 -13.69 17.76
CA PHE A 252 -0.93 -13.29 18.34
C PHE A 252 -2.04 -14.33 18.18
N PHE A 253 -1.94 -15.20 17.16
CA PHE A 253 -2.99 -16.17 16.85
C PHE A 253 -2.46 -17.59 17.08
N PRO A 254 -2.86 -18.27 18.17
CA PRO A 254 -2.40 -19.63 18.46
C PRO A 254 -2.89 -20.65 17.41
N ASP A 255 -3.99 -20.34 16.72
CA ASP A 255 -4.52 -21.11 15.60
C ASP A 255 -3.70 -20.89 14.29
N VAL A 256 -2.65 -20.08 14.32
CA VAL A 256 -1.69 -20.01 13.22
C VAL A 256 -0.45 -20.77 13.65
N TRP A 257 -0.16 -21.88 12.97
CA TRP A 257 0.96 -22.74 13.32
C TRP A 257 1.52 -23.44 12.08
N VAL A 258 2.76 -23.92 12.19
CA VAL A 258 3.47 -24.67 11.16
C VAL A 258 4.30 -25.75 11.81
N ASN A 259 4.47 -26.88 11.13
CA ASN A 259 5.39 -27.93 11.55
C ASN A 259 6.84 -27.54 11.29
N ASP A 260 7.75 -28.27 11.94
CA ASP A 260 9.19 -28.09 11.78
C ASP A 260 9.60 -28.22 10.31
N GLY A 261 10.46 -27.30 9.86
CA GLY A 261 10.92 -27.25 8.47
C GLY A 261 9.96 -26.64 7.45
N THR A 262 8.69 -26.38 7.81
CA THR A 262 7.70 -25.80 6.88
C THR A 262 7.79 -24.27 6.78
N ALA A 263 8.20 -23.61 7.86
CA ALA A 263 8.25 -22.14 7.93
C ALA A 263 9.04 -21.49 6.77
N PRO A 264 10.26 -21.97 6.41
CA PRO A 264 11.01 -21.39 5.29
C PRO A 264 10.26 -21.39 3.96
N LEU A 265 9.47 -22.44 3.69
CA LEU A 265 8.67 -22.52 2.47
C LEU A 265 7.53 -21.51 2.46
N LEU A 266 6.79 -21.39 3.58
CA LEU A 266 5.71 -20.41 3.69
C LEU A 266 6.23 -18.96 3.64
N ASP A 267 7.35 -18.68 4.31
CA ASP A 267 7.99 -17.36 4.26
C ASP A 267 8.53 -17.03 2.86
N ALA A 268 8.97 -18.03 2.09
CA ALA A 268 9.37 -17.86 0.70
C ALA A 268 8.17 -17.58 -0.23
N LEU A 269 7.07 -18.32 -0.07
CA LEU A 269 5.87 -18.15 -0.91
C LEU A 269 5.14 -16.83 -0.61
N PHE A 270 5.07 -16.47 0.68
CA PHE A 270 4.28 -15.37 1.20
C PHE A 270 5.11 -14.44 2.11
N PRO A 271 6.21 -13.86 1.60
CA PRO A 271 7.04 -12.95 2.38
C PRO A 271 6.24 -11.69 2.71
N LYS A 272 6.62 -10.95 3.75
CA LYS A 272 6.02 -9.64 4.01
C LYS A 272 6.46 -8.63 2.95
N LEU A 273 5.50 -8.03 2.25
CA LEU A 273 5.76 -7.08 1.16
C LEU A 273 4.88 -5.83 1.32
N PRO A 274 5.37 -4.65 0.89
CA PRO A 274 4.56 -3.45 0.91
C PRO A 274 3.40 -3.57 -0.10
N SER A 275 2.27 -2.98 0.27
CA SER A 275 1.12 -2.77 -0.60
C SER A 275 0.54 -1.40 -0.32
N ASN A 276 0.11 -0.70 -1.36
CA ASN A 276 -0.53 0.59 -1.25
C ASN A 276 -1.64 0.70 -2.29
N VAL A 277 -2.88 0.86 -1.80
CA VAL A 277 -4.07 1.01 -2.63
C VAL A 277 -4.45 2.48 -2.62
N TYR A 278 -4.61 3.05 -3.81
CA TYR A 278 -5.06 4.41 -3.98
C TYR A 278 -6.55 4.49 -3.59
N SER A 279 -6.83 5.15 -2.47
CA SER A 279 -8.22 5.33 -2.01
C SER A 279 -9.00 6.20 -3.00
N LEU A 280 -10.01 5.58 -3.63
CA LEU A 280 -10.95 6.23 -4.54
C LEU A 280 -12.11 6.91 -3.82
N ASN A 281 -12.07 7.01 -2.50
CA ASN A 281 -13.08 7.73 -1.74
C ASN A 281 -12.92 9.25 -1.94
N ASN A 282 -14.04 9.97 -1.91
CA ASN A 282 -14.07 11.43 -1.87
C ASN A 282 -13.49 12.12 -3.13
N ALA A 283 -13.69 11.50 -4.29
CA ALA A 283 -13.79 12.20 -5.56
C ALA A 283 -15.23 12.71 -5.69
#